data_AF-A0A951BW29-F1
#
_entry.id   AF-A0A951BW29-F1
#
_cell.length_a   1.000
_cell.length_b   1.000
_cell.length_c   1.000
_cell.angle_alpha   90.00
_cell.angle_beta   90.00
_cell.angle_gamma   90.00
#
_symmetry.space_group_name_H-M   'P 1'
#
loop_
_entity.id
_entity.type
_entity.pdbx_description
1 polymer ?
#
loop_
_entity_poly.entity_id
_entity_poly.type
_entity_poly.pdbx_seq_one_letter_code
_entity_poly.pdbx_strand_id
1 'polypeptide(L)' 'MCDIEDLSKGRVRLSTGTLYGALRRLLEDRWIERFEQPDTSREKQAYRLTPVGRKQLQWELDRMRQLTRAATARLRTNEG' A
#
# COMPACT_ATOMS: atom_id res chain seq x y z
N MET A 1 -8.83 10.25 7.99
CA MET A 1 -7.48 9.67 7.81
C MET A 1 -7.65 8.19 8.04
N CYS A 2 -7.41 7.35 7.04
CA CYS A 2 -7.44 5.90 7.25
C CYS A 2 -6.17 5.58 8.05
N ASP A 3 -6.33 5.14 9.29
CA ASP A 3 -5.19 4.74 10.10
C ASP A 3 -4.59 3.47 9.49
N ILE A 4 -3.32 3.54 9.07
CA ILE A 4 -2.63 2.41 8.46
C ILE A 4 -2.48 1.27 9.47
N GLU A 5 -2.43 1.61 10.76
CA GLU A 5 -2.41 0.65 11.86
C GLU A 5 -3.72 -0.14 11.88
N ASP A 6 -4.87 0.54 11.85
CA ASP A 6 -6.18 -0.10 11.83
C ASP A 6 -6.39 -0.95 10.57
N LEU A 7 -6.05 -0.42 9.39
CA LEU A 7 -6.14 -1.15 8.12
C LEU A 7 -5.28 -2.42 8.13
N SER A 8 -4.10 -2.35 8.75
CA SER A 8 -3.20 -3.49 8.86
C SER A 8 -3.54 -4.43 10.03
N LYS A 9 -4.52 -4.09 10.86
CA LYS A 9 -4.84 -4.76 12.14
C LYS A 9 -3.61 -4.80 13.08
N GLY A 10 -2.94 -3.66 13.23
CA GLY A 10 -1.77 -3.49 14.09
C GLY A 10 -0.46 -4.08 13.55
N ARG A 11 -0.48 -4.74 12.38
CA ARG A 11 0.72 -5.36 11.80
C ARG A 11 1.71 -4.35 11.23
N VAL A 12 1.25 -3.16 10.90
CA VAL A 12 2.08 -2.08 10.35
C VAL A 12 1.94 -0.85 11.23
N ARG A 13 3.06 -0.46 11.84
CA ARG A 13 3.21 0.83 12.55
C ARG A 13 4.30 1.62 11.85
N LEU A 14 3.93 2.75 11.24
CA LEU A 14 4.89 3.61 10.56
C LEU A 14 5.21 4.81 11.43
N SER A 15 6.51 5.06 11.66
CA SER A 15 6.94 6.36 12.18
C SER A 15 6.66 7.45 11.14
N THR A 16 6.51 8.69 11.60
CA THR A 16 6.27 9.87 10.75
C THR A 16 7.31 9.97 9.63
N GLY A 17 8.60 9.75 9.93
CA GLY A 17 9.67 9.78 8.93
C GLY A 17 9.56 8.67 7.88
N THR A 18 9.16 7.46 8.29
CA THR A 18 8.98 6.32 7.37
C THR A 18 7.78 6.55 6.45
N LEU A 19 6.68 7.08 7.00
CA LEU A 19 5.48 7.40 6.23
C LEU A 19 5.78 8.45 5.15
N TYR A 20 6.38 9.58 5.53
CA TYR A 20 6.70 10.63 4.56
C TYR A 20 7.76 10.18 3.54
N GLY A 21 8.72 9.35 3.96
CA GLY A 21 9.68 8.73 3.04
C GLY A 21 9.05 7.76 2.05
N ALA A 22 8.01 7.02 2.45
CA ALA A 22 7.24 6.15 1.55
C ALA A 22 6.39 6.97 0.56
N LEU A 23 5.68 8.00 1.05
CA LEU A 23 4.89 8.90 0.21
C LEU A 23 5.77 9.62 -0.82
N ARG A 24 6.95 10.09 -0.41
CA ARG A 24 7.93 10.72 -1.32
C ARG A 24 8.33 9.79 -2.46
N ARG A 25 8.70 8.55 -2.16
CA ARG A 25 9.07 7.55 -3.18
C ARG A 25 7.92 7.25 -4.14
N LEU A 26 6.71 7.05 -3.61
CA LEU A 26 5.52 6.82 -4.45
C LEU A 26 5.19 8.00 -5.38
N LEU A 27 5.49 9.24 -4.96
CA LEU A 27 5.38 10.43 -5.81
C LEU A 27 6.49 10.48 -6.87
N GLU A 28 7.74 10.22 -6.48
CA GLU A 28 8.90 10.17 -7.40
C GLU A 28 8.70 9.10 -8.49
N ASP A 29 8.15 7.94 -8.12
CA ASP A 29 7.79 6.86 -9.05
C ASP A 29 6.53 7.16 -9.88
N ARG A 30 5.84 8.27 -9.59
CA ARG A 30 4.56 8.69 -10.20
C ARG A 30 3.43 7.68 -10.02
N TRP A 31 3.47 6.86 -8.98
CA TRP A 31 2.40 5.91 -8.65
C TRP A 31 1.25 6.59 -7.92
N ILE A 32 1.54 7.65 -7.17
CA ILE A 32 0.52 8.52 -6.57
C ILE A 32 0.70 9.95 -7.03
N GLU A 33 -0.37 10.73 -6.89
CA GLU A 33 -0.36 12.18 -7.09
C GLU A 33 -1.12 12.87 -5.96
N ARG A 34 -0.76 14.13 -5.72
CA ARG A 34 -1.49 15.01 -4.81
C ARG A 34 -2.80 15.42 -5.45
N PHE A 35 -3.87 15.52 -4.66
CA PHE A 35 -5.12 16.10 -5.12
C PHE A 35 -5.77 16.92 -4.01
N GLU A 36 -6.56 17.91 -4.40
CA GLU A 36 -7.38 18.66 -3.46
C GLU A 36 -8.67 17.89 -3.21
N GLN A 37 -8.91 17.54 -1.94
CA GLN A 37 -10.16 16.95 -1.53
C GLN A 37 -11.06 18.06 -0.97
N PRO A 38 -12.22 18.33 -1.59
CA PRO A 38 -13.03 19.52 -1.30
C PRO A 38 -13.53 19.63 0.15
N ASP A 39 -13.61 18.53 0.89
CA ASP A 39 -14.13 18.47 2.27
C ASP A 39 -13.06 18.24 3.36
N THR A 40 -11.77 18.30 3.02
CA THR A 40 -10.71 18.20 4.04
C THR A 40 -10.20 19.58 4.42
N SER A 41 -10.01 19.82 5.73
CA SER A 41 -9.30 21.01 6.18
C SER A 41 -7.95 21.10 5.46
N ARG A 42 -7.56 22.31 5.05
CA ARG A 42 -6.33 22.61 4.27
C ARG A 42 -5.04 22.03 4.86
N GLU A 43 -5.07 21.56 6.10
CA GLU A 43 -3.91 21.01 6.81
C GLU A 43 -3.55 19.58 6.40
N LYS A 44 -4.45 18.83 5.75
CA LYS A 44 -4.17 17.44 5.33
C LYS A 44 -4.01 17.32 3.83
N GLN A 45 -2.78 17.02 3.40
CA GLN A 45 -2.52 16.67 2.00
C GLN A 45 -3.16 15.32 1.66
N ALA A 46 -4.07 15.33 0.67
CA ALA A 46 -4.63 14.11 0.12
C ALA A 46 -3.80 13.60 -1.08
N TYR A 47 -3.77 12.27 -1.25
CA TYR A 47 -3.08 11.56 -2.31
C TYR A 47 -3.99 10.50 -2.95
N ARG A 48 -3.86 10.30 -4.25
CA ARG A 48 -4.59 9.26 -5.00
C ARG A 48 -3.67 8.50 -5.94
N LEU A 49 -4.04 7.26 -6.28
CA LEU A 49 -3.32 6.46 -7.27
C LEU A 49 -3.50 7.04 -8.68
N THR A 50 -2.38 7.17 -9.40
CA THR A 50 -2.38 7.45 -10.84
C THR A 50 -2.77 6.19 -11.62
N PRO A 51 -3.06 6.28 -12.94
CA PRO A 51 -3.28 5.10 -13.78
C PRO A 51 -2.09 4.12 -13.76
N VAL A 52 -0.86 4.65 -13.71
CA VAL A 52 0.36 3.83 -13.62
C VAL A 52 0.43 3.16 -12.24
N GLY A 53 0.18 3.90 -11.17
CA GLY A 53 0.16 3.33 -9.82
C GLY A 53 -0.89 2.25 -9.62
N ARG A 54 -2.06 2.38 -10.26
CA ARG A 54 -3.09 1.31 -10.23
C ARG A 54 -2.60 0.03 -10.89
N LYS A 55 -1.93 0.13 -12.04
CA LYS A 55 -1.33 -1.04 -12.72
C LYS A 55 -0.25 -1.68 -11.86
N GLN A 56 0.60 -0.88 -11.22
CA GLN A 56 1.63 -1.39 -10.33
C GLN A 56 1.04 -2.09 -9.11
N LEU A 57 0.02 -1.50 -8.48
CA LEU A 57 -0.67 -2.12 -7.35
C LEU A 57 -1.30 -3.46 -7.76
N GLN A 58 -1.92 -3.53 -8.94
CA GLN A 58 -2.47 -4.79 -9.46
C GLN A 58 -1.39 -5.86 -9.61
N TRP A 59 -0.24 -5.50 -10.19
CA TRP A 59 0.89 -6.42 -10.35
C TRP A 59 1.41 -6.94 -9.00
N GLU A 60 1.58 -6.06 -8.01
CA GLU A 60 2.05 -6.47 -6.68
C GLU A 60 1.03 -7.37 -5.97
N LEU A 61 -0.27 -7.10 -6.11
CA LEU A 61 -1.31 -7.99 -5.60
C LEU A 61 -1.24 -9.39 -6.21
N ASP A 62 -1.02 -9.48 -7.52
CA ASP A 62 -0.91 -10.76 -8.20
C ASP A 62 0.37 -11.51 -7.79
N ARG A 63 1.49 -10.80 -7.61
CA ARG A 63 2.73 -11.36 -7.05
C ARG A 63 2.52 -11.93 -5.65
N MET A 64 1.85 -11.19 -4.76
CA MET A 64 1.55 -11.64 -3.40
C MET A 64 0.64 -12.88 -3.41
N ARG A 65 -0.39 -12.90 -4.26
CA ARG A 65 -1.27 -14.07 -4.43
C ARG A 65 -0.50 -15.31 -4.88
N GLN A 66 0.43 -15.16 -5.83
CA GLN A 66 1.27 -16.25 -6.29
C GLN A 66 2.14 -16.79 -5.16
N LEU A 67 2.76 -15.91 -4.37
CA LEU A 67 3.58 -16.30 -3.22
C LEU A 67 2.76 -17.07 -2.18
N THR A 68 1.57 -16.58 -1.82
CA THR A 68 0.68 -17.25 -0.88
C THR A 68 0.27 -18.64 -1.38
N ARG A 69 -0.11 -18.76 -2.66
CA ARG A 69 -0.46 -20.06 -3.27
C ARG A 69 0.70 -21.06 -3.17
N ALA A 70 1.91 -20.63 -3.51
CA ALA A 70 3.10 -21.48 -3.43
C ALA A 70 3.43 -21.89 -1.99
N ALA A 71 3.29 -20.99 -1.03
CA ALA A 71 3.50 -21.28 0.39
C ALA A 71 2.45 -22.28 0.92
N THR A 72 1.17 -22.07 0.62
CA THR A 72 0.09 -22.97 1.05
C THR A 72 0.23 -24.36 0.42
N ALA A 73 0.64 -24.46 -0.84
CA ALA A 73 0.90 -25.75 -1.49
C ALA A 73 2.00 -26.54 -0.75
N ARG A 74 3.09 -25.87 -0.34
CA ARG A 74 4.17 -26.50 0.45
C ARG A 74 3.74 -26.95 1.84
N LEU A 75 2.88 -26.17 2.51
CA LEU A 75 2.37 -26.57 3.82
C LEU A 75 1.55 -27.86 3.73
N ARG A 76 0.71 -28.01 2.70
CA ARG A 76 -0.08 -29.23 2.48
C ARG A 76 0.74 -30.47 2.17
N THR A 77 1.89 -30.31 1.50
CA THR A 77 2.77 -31.44 1.15
C THR A 77 3.68 -31.88 2.31
N ASN A 78 3.85 -31.04 3.34
CA ASN A 78 4.65 -31.36 4.53
C ASN A 78 3.83 -31.97 5.69
N GLU A 79 2.50 -32.08 5.54
CA GLU A 79 1.58 -32.69 6.52
C GLU A 79 1.24 -34.15 6.20
N GLY A 80 1.96 -34.80 5.27
CA GLY A 80 1.88 -36.23 4.96
C GLY A 80 3.24 -36.90 5.00
#